data_AF-A0A239HV06-F1
#
_entry.id   AF-A0A239HV06-F1
#
_cell.length_a   1.000
_cell.length_b   1.000
_cell.length_c   1.000
_cell.angle_alpha   90.00
_cell.angle_beta   90.00
_cell.angle_gamma   90.00
#
_symmetry.space_group_name_H-M   'P 1'
#
loop_
_entity.id
_entity.type
_entity.pdbx_description
1 polymer ?
#
loop_
_entity_poly.entity_id
_entity_poly.type
_entity_poly.pdbx_seq_one_letter_code
_entity_poly.pdbx_strand_id
1 'polypeptide(L)' 'MQQRKSAEKVFHALRQHGAGLVAKGEQLIIEGSAPADILMQAHRHRRTLLAMVRMKA' A
#
# COMPACT_ATOMS: atom_id res chain seq x y z
N MET A 1 -16.27 5.61 0.61
CA MET A 1 -16.05 4.54 1.63
C MET A 1 -15.51 3.23 1.05
N GLN A 2 -15.91 2.75 -0.13
CA GLN A 2 -15.43 1.45 -0.67
C GLN A 2 -13.94 1.44 -1.05
N GLN A 3 -13.40 2.52 -1.64
CA GLN A 3 -12.00 2.57 -2.09
C GLN A 3 -10.99 2.45 -0.93
N ARG A 4 -11.32 3.01 0.24
CA ARG A 4 -10.48 2.94 1.44
C ARG A 4 -10.41 1.52 2.00
N LYS A 5 -11.55 0.81 2.06
CA LYS A 5 -11.60 -0.61 2.47
C LYS A 5 -10.79 -1.51 1.52
N SER A 6 -10.79 -1.21 0.22
CA SER A 6 -9.97 -1.94 -0.76
C SER A 6 -8.47 -1.70 -0.54
N ALA A 7 -8.06 -0.44 -0.34
CA ALA A 7 -6.67 -0.10 -0.03
C ALA A 7 -6.20 -0.69 1.30
N GLU A 8 -7.04 -0.75 2.33
CA GLU A 8 -6.75 -1.41 3.60
C GLU A 8 -6.48 -2.91 3.41
N LYS A 9 -7.28 -3.61 2.60
CA LYS A 9 -7.02 -5.02 2.26
C LYS A 9 -5.66 -5.20 1.59
N VAL A 10 -5.32 -4.33 0.64
CA VAL A 10 -4.01 -4.37 -0.04
C VAL A 10 -2.87 -4.08 0.93
N PHE A 11 -3.02 -3.13 1.84
CA PHE A 11 -2.04 -2.84 2.90
C PHE A 11 -1.80 -4.07 3.79
N HIS A 12 -2.86 -4.74 4.22
CA HIS A 12 -2.74 -5.96 5.02
C HIS A 12 -2.10 -7.12 4.24
N ALA A 13 -2.48 -7.30 2.97
CA ALA A 13 -1.91 -8.33 2.11
C ALA A 13 -0.40 -8.13 1.91
N LEU A 14 0.05 -6.90 1.65
CA LEU A 14 1.48 -6.57 1.59
C LEU A 14 2.21 -6.98 2.87
N ARG A 15 1.67 -6.61 4.04
CA ARG A 15 2.28 -6.99 5.33
C ARG A 15 2.34 -8.48 5.56
N GLN A 16 1.32 -9.24 5.15
CA GLN A 16 1.30 -10.70 5.27
C GLN A 16 2.42 -11.36 4.47
N HIS A 17 2.84 -10.75 3.36
CA HIS A 17 3.96 -11.24 2.56
C HIS A 17 5.33 -10.66 2.99
N GLY A 18 5.38 -9.88 4.06
CA GLY A 18 6.61 -9.23 4.52
C GLY A 18 6.98 -7.96 3.75
N ALA A 19 6.05 -7.40 2.98
CA ALA A 19 6.21 -6.11 2.33
C ALA A 19 5.68 -4.95 3.19
N GLY A 20 6.48 -3.89 3.29
CA GLY A 20 6.17 -2.63 3.94
C GLY A 20 5.76 -1.54 2.94
N LEU A 21 5.12 -0.50 3.46
CA LEU A 21 4.80 0.71 2.70
C LEU A 21 5.37 1.93 3.41
N VAL A 22 6.18 2.71 2.69
CA VAL A 22 6.82 3.93 3.18
C VAL A 22 6.43 5.10 2.29
N ALA A 23 6.08 6.23 2.91
CA ALA A 23 5.85 7.48 2.19
C ALA A 23 7.17 8.27 2.13
N LYS A 24 7.71 8.47 0.92
CA LYS A 24 8.86 9.34 0.66
C LYS A 24 8.36 10.57 -0.10
N GLY A 25 7.95 11.60 0.63
CA GLY A 25 7.29 12.78 0.07
C GLY A 25 5.97 12.42 -0.61
N GLU A 26 5.89 12.58 -1.94
CA GLU A 26 4.73 12.23 -2.76
C GLU A 26 4.82 10.83 -3.40
N GLN A 27 5.87 10.08 -3.06
CA GLN A 27 6.08 8.73 -3.56
C GLN A 27 5.72 7.70 -2.50
N LEU A 28 4.98 6.67 -2.93
CA LEU A 28 4.77 5.45 -2.14
C LEU A 28 5.85 4.46 -2.55
N ILE A 29 6.69 4.09 -1.59
CA ILE A 29 7.73 3.07 -1.75
C ILE A 29 7.23 1.78 -1.11
N ILE A 30 7.39 0.67 -1.82
CA ILE A 30 7.13 -0.67 -1.29
C ILE A 30 8.49 -1.26 -0.93
N GLU A 31 8.67 -1.66 0.33
CA GLU A 31 9.89 -2.31 0.81
C GLU A 31 9.63 -3.79 1.00
N GLY A 32 10.59 -4.66 0.65
CA GLY A 32 10.42 -6.11 0.75
C GLY A 32 9.81 -6.75 -0.51
N SER A 33 9.24 -7.95 -0.35
CA SER A 33 8.72 -8.75 -1.47
C SER A 33 7.25 -9.10 -1.27
N ALA A 34 6.48 -9.02 -2.35
CA ALA A 34 5.10 -9.51 -2.40
C ALA A 34 4.81 -10.07 -3.80
N PRO A 35 3.82 -10.97 -3.94
CA PRO A 35 3.32 -11.42 -5.24
C PRO A 35 2.98 -10.27 -6.19
N ALA A 36 3.23 -10.48 -7.49
CA ALA A 36 3.11 -9.45 -8.52
C ALA A 36 1.68 -8.87 -8.64
N ASP A 37 0.65 -9.70 -8.45
CA ASP A 37 -0.74 -9.28 -8.44
C ASP A 37 -1.06 -8.31 -7.29
N ILE A 38 -0.46 -8.52 -6.11
CA ILE A 38 -0.58 -7.63 -4.96
C ILE A 38 0.17 -6.32 -5.21
N LEU A 39 1.37 -6.37 -5.80
CA LEU A 39 2.11 -5.17 -6.20
C LEU A 39 1.33 -4.35 -7.23
N MET A 40 0.68 -4.99 -8.20
CA MET A 40 -0.19 -4.32 -9.16
C MET A 40 -1.42 -3.69 -8.49
N GLN A 41 -2.04 -4.39 -7.53
CA GLN A 41 -3.14 -3.82 -6.74
C GLN A 41 -2.68 -2.61 -5.91
N ALA A 42 -1.50 -2.69 -5.30
CA ALA A 42 -0.89 -1.58 -4.57
C ALA A 42 -0.62 -0.39 -5.48
N HIS A 43 -0.16 -0.64 -6.71
CA HIS A 43 0.04 0.39 -7.71
C HIS A 43 -1.29 1.08 -8.09
N ARG A 44 -2.36 0.32 -8.33
CA ARG A 44 -3.71 0.86 -8.61
C ARG A 44 -4.25 1.71 -7.47
N HIS A 45 -3.95 1.35 -6.23
CA HIS A 45 -4.39 2.08 -5.03
C HIS A 45 -3.33 3.04 -4.48
N ARG A 46 -2.27 3.36 -5.25
CA ARG A 46 -1.12 4.16 -4.80
C ARG A 46 -1.49 5.42 -4.04
N ARG A 47 -2.40 6.24 -4.59
CA ARG A 47 -2.74 7.55 -3.99
C ARG A 47 -3.43 7.39 -2.64
N THR A 48 -4.35 6.43 -2.54
CA THR A 48 -5.06 6.13 -1.29
C THR A 48 -4.11 5.53 -0.26
N LEU A 49 -3.24 4.61 -0.66
CA LEU A 49 -2.22 4.01 0.21
C LEU A 49 -1.23 5.07 0.72
N LEU A 50 -0.76 5.96 -0.15
CA LEU A 50 0.10 7.08 0.24
C LEU A 50 -0.58 7.98 1.29
N ALA A 51 -1.83 8.36 1.06
CA ALA A 51 -2.59 9.14 2.04
C ALA A 51 -2.74 8.40 3.36
N MET A 52 -3.02 7.10 3.35
CA MET A 52 -3.14 6.28 4.56
C MET A 52 -1.83 6.18 5.34
N VAL A 53 -0.69 5.99 4.66
CA VAL A 53 0.62 5.94 5.31
C VAL A 53 0.99 7.29 5.90
N ARG A 54 0.71 8.40 5.20
CA ARG A 54 0.94 9.77 5.70
C ARG A 54 0.04 10.17 6.88
N MET A 55 -1.14 9.58 7.01
CA MET A 55 -2.01 9.81 8.17
C MET A 55 -1.64 8.95 9.40
N LYS A 56 -0.82 7.90 9.20
CA LYS A 56 -0.38 7.00 10.27
C LYS A 56 1.04 7.31 10.78
N ALA A 57 1.81 8.11 10.03
CA ALA A 57 3.11 8.65 10.42
C ALA A 57 2.91 9.94 11.21
#